data_AF-A0A973LL81-F1
#
_entry.id   AF-A0A973LL81-F1
#
_cell.length_a   1.000
_cell.length_b   1.000
_cell.length_c   1.000
_cell.angle_alpha   90.00
_cell.angle_beta   90.00
_cell.angle_gamma   90.00
#
_symmetry.space_group_name_H-M   'P 1'
#
loop_
_entity.id
_entity.type
_entity.pdbx_description
1 polymer ?
#
loop_
_entity_poly.entity_id
_entity_poly.type
_entity_poly.pdbx_seq_one_letter_code
_entity_poly.pdbx_strand_id
1 'polypeptide(L)'
;MSRRKTERLLNLVICLLATRRPLSAEQIRQAVPGYDRDGDEAFQRMFERDKNELREIGIPIDVVRDPWEDEPGYRIERQSYELPEITLEADEAA
;
A
#
# COMPACT_ATOMS: atom_id res chain seq x y z
N MET A 1 -14.47 -6.51 9.79
CA MET A 1 -13.56 -5.35 9.91
C MET A 1 -14.31 -4.15 10.46
N SER A 2 -13.66 -3.25 11.22
CA SER A 2 -14.26 -1.96 11.59
C SER A 2 -14.19 -0.97 10.42
N ARG A 3 -15.19 -0.09 10.28
CA ARG A 3 -15.24 0.93 9.20
C ARG A 3 -13.96 1.77 9.12
N ARG A 4 -13.47 2.28 10.25
CA ARG A 4 -12.25 3.09 10.31
C ARG A 4 -11.01 2.34 9.81
N LYS A 5 -10.98 1.03 10.04
CA LYS A 5 -9.88 0.18 9.61
C LYS A 5 -9.91 -0.03 8.10
N THR A 6 -11.09 -0.32 7.53
CA THR A 6 -11.25 -0.42 6.07
C THR A 6 -10.86 0.88 5.38
N GLU A 7 -11.31 2.03 5.89
CA GLU A 7 -10.93 3.35 5.37
C GLU A 7 -9.40 3.55 5.40
N ARG A 8 -8.74 3.15 6.49
CA ARG A 8 -7.28 3.24 6.61
C ARG A 8 -6.53 2.34 5.62
N LEU A 9 -6.97 1.09 5.44
CA LEU A 9 -6.36 0.18 4.47
C LEU A 9 -6.51 0.70 3.04
N LEU A 10 -7.68 1.23 2.69
CA LEU A 10 -7.92 1.85 1.39
C LEU A 10 -7.03 3.08 1.18
N ASN A 11 -6.93 3.96 2.19
CA ASN A 11 -6.07 5.14 2.13
C ASN A 11 -4.59 4.77 1.98
N LEU A 12 -4.12 3.71 2.66
CA LEU A 12 -2.76 3.21 2.51
C LEU A 12 -2.50 2.71 1.08
N VAL A 13 -3.41 1.91 0.52
CA VAL A 13 -3.27 1.42 -0.86
C VAL A 13 -3.27 2.58 -1.85
N ILE A 14 -4.19 3.54 -1.73
CA ILE A 14 -4.23 4.73 -2.59
C ILE A 14 -2.93 5.52 -2.48
N CYS A 15 -2.43 5.74 -1.27
CA CYS A 15 -1.17 6.45 -1.01
C CYS A 15 0.01 5.78 -1.73
N LEU A 16 0.17 4.47 -1.55
CA LEU A 16 1.28 3.72 -2.15
C LEU A 16 1.16 3.62 -3.68
N LEU A 17 -0.05 3.48 -4.21
CA LEU A 17 -0.27 3.46 -5.66
C LEU A 17 -0.10 4.84 -6.32
N ALA A 18 -0.32 5.94 -5.59
CA ALA A 18 -0.20 7.29 -6.12
C ALA A 18 1.26 7.74 -6.32
N THR A 19 2.21 7.05 -5.68
CA THR A 19 3.64 7.42 -5.73
C THR A 19 4.43 6.50 -6.65
N ARG A 20 5.46 7.05 -7.30
CA ARG A 20 6.37 6.29 -8.17
C ARG A 20 7.63 5.82 -7.45
N ARG A 21 7.97 6.45 -6.32
CA ARG A 21 9.13 6.12 -5.49
C ARG A 21 8.64 5.45 -4.21
N PRO A 22 9.41 4.51 -3.64
CA PRO A 22 9.11 3.97 -2.32
C PRO A 22 8.99 5.09 -1.28
N LEU A 23 8.02 4.97 -0.37
CA LEU A 23 7.83 5.91 0.74
C LEU A 23 8.38 5.31 2.02
N SER A 24 9.04 6.12 2.85
CA SER A 24 9.41 5.72 4.22
C SER A 24 8.17 5.50 5.10
N ALA A 25 8.34 4.80 6.22
CA ALA A 25 7.26 4.59 7.18
C ALA A 25 6.70 5.93 7.71
N GLU A 26 7.57 6.91 7.95
CA GLU A 26 7.15 8.23 8.46
C GLU A 26 6.36 9.03 7.41
N GLN A 27 6.78 9.00 6.14
CA GLN A 27 6.00 9.61 5.06
C GLN A 27 4.60 9.00 4.94
N ILE A 28 4.48 7.68 5.09
CA ILE A 28 3.20 6.96 5.09
C ILE A 28 2.35 7.37 6.28
N ARG A 29 2.94 7.46 7.48
CA ARG A 29 2.24 7.89 8.70
C ARG A 29 1.61 9.27 8.55
N GLN A 30 2.34 10.20 7.92
CA GLN A 30 1.86 11.57 7.69
C GLN A 30 0.79 11.63 6.58
N ALA A 31 0.92 10.80 5.56
CA ALA A 31 0.04 10.84 4.39
C ALA A 31 -1.27 10.04 4.56
N VAL A 32 -1.32 9.04 5.44
CA VAL A 32 -2.46 8.13 5.60
C VAL A 32 -3.27 8.48 6.85
N PRO A 33 -4.50 9.01 6.68
CA PRO A 33 -5.37 9.30 7.81
C PRO A 33 -5.62 8.06 8.69
N GLY A 34 -5.43 8.22 10.01
CA GLY A 34 -5.59 7.14 10.98
C GLY A 34 -4.30 6.52 11.48
N TYR A 35 -3.13 6.92 10.94
CA TYR A 35 -1.81 6.61 11.48
C TYR A 35 -1.20 7.72 12.36
N ASP A 36 -1.71 8.94 12.22
CA ASP A 36 -1.31 10.14 12.95
C ASP A 36 -1.65 10.11 14.46
N ARG A 37 -2.56 9.24 14.88
CA ARG A 37 -3.13 9.22 16.23
C ARG A 37 -2.35 8.39 17.24
N ASP A 38 -1.41 7.58 16.76
CA ASP A 38 -0.69 6.60 17.55
C ASP A 38 0.76 7.05 17.76
N GLY A 39 1.32 6.76 18.94
CA GLY A 39 2.77 6.90 19.18
C GLY A 39 3.57 5.92 18.32
N ASP A 40 4.88 6.15 18.18
CA ASP A 40 5.72 5.46 17.19
C ASP A 40 5.55 3.93 17.22
N GLU A 41 5.74 3.30 18.38
CA GLU A 41 5.58 1.85 18.51
C GLU A 41 4.18 1.34 18.14
N ALA A 42 3.15 2.11 18.48
CA ALA A 42 1.77 1.75 18.18
C ALA A 42 1.51 1.87 16.67
N PHE A 43 2.06 2.90 16.03
CA PHE A 43 2.07 3.04 14.58
C PHE A 43 2.78 1.86 13.91
N GLN A 44 4.01 1.51 14.30
CA GLN A 44 4.75 0.40 13.68
C GLN A 44 3.99 -0.92 13.80
N ARG A 45 3.45 -1.26 14.98
CA ARG A 45 2.64 -2.48 15.17
C ARG A 45 1.38 -2.48 14.29
N MET A 46 0.73 -1.33 14.15
CA MET A 46 -0.47 -1.20 13.33
C MET A 46 -0.14 -1.28 11.84
N PHE A 47 0.95 -0.64 11.41
CA PHE A 47 1.40 -0.68 10.02
C PHE A 47 1.81 -2.10 9.60
N GLU A 48 2.56 -2.82 10.45
CA GLU A 48 2.88 -4.24 10.21
C GLU A 48 1.63 -5.11 10.07
N ARG A 49 0.63 -4.87 10.93
CA ARG A 49 -0.66 -5.59 10.84
C ARG A 49 -1.38 -5.28 9.53
N ASP A 50 -1.48 -4.00 9.17
CA ASP A 50 -2.15 -3.57 7.95
C ASP A 50 -1.46 -4.12 6.70
N LYS A 51 -0.12 -4.19 6.67
CA LYS A 51 0.63 -4.87 5.60
C LYS A 51 0.26 -6.35 5.47
N ASN A 52 0.15 -7.06 6.59
CA ASN A 52 -0.21 -8.47 6.59
C ASN A 52 -1.62 -8.69 6.05
N GLU A 53 -2.57 -7.84 6.46
CA GLU A 53 -3.95 -7.93 5.97
C GLU A 53 -4.07 -7.59 4.49
N LEU A 54 -3.34 -6.59 4.01
CA LEU A 54 -3.28 -6.30 2.58
C LEU A 54 -2.70 -7.48 1.80
N ARG A 55 -1.65 -8.13 2.32
CA ARG A 55 -1.10 -9.36 1.72
C ARG A 55 -2.12 -10.49 1.64
N GLU A 56 -2.93 -10.69 2.68
CA GLU A 56 -3.98 -11.72 2.71
C GLU A 56 -5.05 -11.53 1.62
N ILE A 57 -5.33 -10.29 1.22
CA ILE A 57 -6.27 -9.97 0.13
C ILE A 57 -5.59 -9.80 -1.24
N GLY A 58 -4.33 -10.23 -1.36
CA GLY A 58 -3.58 -10.21 -2.61
C GLY A 58 -2.91 -8.86 -2.92
N ILE A 59 -2.79 -7.96 -1.94
CA ILE A 59 -2.13 -6.66 -2.06
C ILE A 59 -0.80 -6.62 -1.29
N PRO A 60 0.28 -7.33 -1.70
CA PRO A 60 1.57 -7.18 -1.04
C PRO A 60 2.12 -5.75 -1.12
N ILE A 61 2.69 -5.30 -0.01
CA ILE A 61 3.53 -4.11 0.06
C ILE A 61 4.99 -4.58 0.05
N ASP A 62 5.74 -4.16 -0.96
CA ASP A 62 7.14 -4.45 -1.12
C ASP A 62 8.00 -3.52 -0.28
N VAL A 63 9.09 -4.08 0.25
CA VAL A 63 10.10 -3.35 1.01
C VAL A 63 11.31 -3.14 0.12
N VAL A 64 11.61 -1.88 -0.18
CA VAL A 64 12.74 -1.47 -1.01
C VAL A 64 13.83 -0.92 -0.11
N ARG A 65 15.00 -1.55 -0.12
CA ARG A 65 16.18 -1.07 0.59
C ARG A 65 17.08 -0.35 -0.39
N ASP A 66 17.26 0.95 -0.17
CA ASP A 66 18.23 1.75 -0.90
C ASP A 66 19.55 1.79 -0.09
N PRO A 67 20.72 1.47 -0.68
CA PRO A 67 22.01 1.52 0.02
C PRO A 67 22.41 2.91 0.53
N TRP A 68 21.79 3.99 0.03
CA TRP A 68 22.07 5.37 0.38
C TRP A 68 21.08 5.96 1.40
N GLU A 69 20.00 5.24 1.72
CA GLU A 69 19.00 5.65 2.71
C GLU A 69 19.11 4.77 3.97
N ASP A 70 18.97 5.37 5.15
CA ASP A 70 19.03 4.65 6.42
C ASP A 70 17.78 3.79 6.67
N GLU A 71 16.63 4.24 6.15
CA GLU A 71 15.33 3.58 6.33
C GLU A 71 14.84 2.91 5.05
N PRO A 72 14.16 1.75 5.16
CA PRO A 72 13.54 1.12 4.01
C PRO A 72 12.34 1.95 3.50
N GLY A 73 12.17 1.94 2.18
CA GLY A 73 10.95 2.42 1.53
C GLY A 73 9.93 1.29 1.33
N TYR A 74 8.67 1.67 1.21
CA TYR A 74 7.54 0.79 0.97
C TYR A 74 6.81 1.21 -0.30
N ARG A 75 6.40 0.24 -1.13
CA ARG A 75 5.62 0.48 -2.35
C ARG A 75 4.70 -0.69 -2.66
N ILE A 76 3.70 -0.44 -3.50
CA ILE A 76 2.90 -1.49 -4.15
C ILE A 76 3.34 -1.53 -5.62
N GLU A 77 3.83 -2.67 -6.10
CA GLU A 77 4.16 -2.86 -7.50
C GLU A 77 2.89 -2.91 -8.35
N ARG A 78 2.59 -1.81 -9.05
CA ARG A 78 1.42 -1.68 -9.93
C ARG A 78 1.31 -2.81 -10.97
N GLN A 79 2.45 -3.24 -11.50
CA GLN A 79 2.55 -4.30 -12.51
C GLN A 79 2.03 -5.65 -12.00
N SER A 80 2.00 -5.88 -10.69
CA SER A 80 1.40 -7.08 -10.10
C SER A 80 -0.14 -7.09 -10.18
N TYR A 81 -0.76 -5.96 -10.55
CA TYR A 81 -2.22 -5.76 -10.65
C TYR A 81 -2.68 -5.31 -12.04
N GLU A 82 -1.74 -5.14 -12.97
CA GLU A 82 -2.11 -4.81 -14.35
C GLU A 82 -2.69 -6.08 -14.98
N LEU A 83 -3.93 -5.96 -15.48
CA LEU A 83 -4.50 -7.02 -16.30
C LEU A 83 -3.66 -7.10 -17.58
N PRO A 84 -3.33 -8.32 -18.06
CA PRO A 84 -2.74 -8.46 -19.38
C PRO A 84 -3.65 -7.82 -20.42
N GLU A 85 -3.10 -7.44 -21.57
CA GLU A 85 -3.89 -6.85 -22.65
C GLU A 85 -5.13 -7.71 -22.92
N ILE A 86 -6.31 -7.13 -22.69
CA ILE A 86 -7.59 -7.78 -22.97
C ILE A 86 -7.82 -7.63 -24.48
N THR A 87 -7.70 -8.74 -25.20
CA THR A 87 -8.16 -8.80 -26.59
C THR A 87 -9.64 -9.16 -26.55
N LEU A 88 -10.50 -8.23 -26.95
CA LEU A 88 -11.94 -8.49 -27.05
C LEU A 88 -12.22 -9.19 -28.38
N GLU A 89 -13.01 -10.27 -28.35
CA GLU A 89 -13.54 -10.86 -29.57
C GLU A 89 -14.62 -9.94 -30.20
N ALA A 90 -14.90 -10.13 -31.49
CA ALA A 90 -15.78 -9.23 -32.23
C ALA A 90 -17.23 -9.17 -31.68
N ASP A 91 -17.65 -10.21 -30.95
CA ASP A 91 -18.94 -10.33 -30.26
C ASP A 91 -18.95 -9.78 -28.82
N GLU A 92 -17.77 -9.48 -28.26
CA GLU A 92 -17.60 -8.90 -26.91
C GLU A 92 -17.44 -7.37 -26.94
N ALA A 93 -17.21 -6.78 -28.12
CA ALA A 93 -16.99 -5.34 -28.32
C ALA A 93 -18.28 -4.53 -28.59
N ALA A 94 -19.47 -5.15 -28.45
CA ALA A 94 -20.77 -4.57 -28.79
C ALA A 94 -21.55 -3.98 -27.60
#